data_AF-E3RGT8-F1
#
_entry.id   AF-E3RGT8-F1
#
_cell.length_a   1.000
_cell.length_b   1.000
_cell.length_c   1.000
_cell.angle_alpha   90.00
_cell.angle_beta   90.00
_cell.angle_gamma   90.00
#
_symmetry.space_group_name_H-M   'P 1'
#
loop_
_entity.id
_entity.type
_entity.pdbx_description
1 polymer ?
#
loop_
_entity_poly.entity_id
_entity_poly.type
_entity_poly.pdbx_seq_one_letter_code
_entity_poly.pdbx_strand_id
1 'polypeptide(L)'
;MTKRVLLAVDETEIPEGIELLDIVLERQLPYFSDLEGIDGLIRYLGDSPWAQLIAMVAADFNADNPRRPFALWQDIEPDFKDLIVRMMSVDPTRRLIAKEALAHKWFTDVP
;
A
#
# COMPACT_ATOMS: atom_id res chain seq x y z
N MET A 1 12.43 4.80 -24.66
CA MET A 1 12.25 4.63 -23.21
C MET A 1 11.07 3.70 -22.99
N THR A 2 11.28 2.58 -22.31
CA THR A 2 10.19 1.65 -21.95
C THR A 2 9.47 2.22 -20.72
N LYS A 3 8.14 2.36 -20.78
CA LYS A 3 7.34 2.77 -19.62
C LYS A 3 7.20 1.55 -18.70
N ARG A 4 7.62 1.67 -17.45
CA ARG A 4 7.50 0.61 -16.42
C ARG A 4 6.32 0.91 -15.51
N VAL A 5 5.48 -0.08 -15.25
CA VAL A 5 4.39 0.04 -14.29
C VAL A 5 4.99 -0.08 -12.89
N LEU A 6 4.81 0.94 -12.06
CA LEU A 6 5.48 1.12 -10.77
C LEU A 6 5.37 -0.11 -9.84
N LEU A 7 4.19 -0.70 -9.75
CA LEU A 7 3.88 -1.80 -8.83
C LEU A 7 4.01 -3.19 -9.49
N ALA A 8 4.20 -3.26 -10.80
CA ALA A 8 4.27 -4.54 -11.51
C ALA A 8 5.67 -5.14 -11.34
N VAL A 9 5.74 -6.37 -10.84
CA VAL A 9 6.98 -7.14 -10.76
C VAL A 9 7.01 -8.10 -11.93
N ASP A 10 8.05 -8.02 -12.75
CA ASP A 10 8.34 -9.03 -13.77
C ASP A 10 9.21 -10.11 -13.12
N GLU A 11 8.78 -11.37 -13.22
CA GLU A 11 9.50 -12.52 -12.64
C GLU A 11 10.92 -12.66 -13.20
N THR A 12 11.17 -12.19 -14.42
CA THR A 12 12.50 -12.22 -15.06
C THR A 12 13.46 -11.17 -14.49
N GLU A 13 12.95 -10.19 -13.73
CA GLU A 13 13.73 -9.12 -13.10
C GLU A 13 14.02 -9.38 -11.61
N ILE A 14 13.58 -10.53 -11.08
CA ILE A 14 13.79 -10.91 -9.67
C ILE A 14 15.23 -11.39 -9.49
N PRO A 15 16.04 -10.76 -8.61
CA PRO A 15 17.39 -11.23 -8.34
C PRO A 15 17.39 -12.64 -7.74
N GLU A 16 18.44 -13.42 -8.03
CA GLU A 16 18.59 -14.76 -7.48
C GLU A 16 18.61 -14.71 -5.94
N GLY A 17 17.78 -15.56 -5.31
CA GLY A 17 17.65 -15.64 -3.86
C GLY A 17 16.74 -14.59 -3.21
N ILE A 18 16.07 -13.74 -3.99
CA ILE A 18 15.04 -12.82 -3.51
C ILE A 18 13.65 -13.39 -3.80
N GLU A 19 12.78 -13.41 -2.79
CA GLU A 19 11.40 -13.83 -2.96
C GLU A 19 10.57 -12.73 -3.62
N LEU A 20 9.67 -13.10 -4.53
CA LEU A 20 8.75 -12.17 -5.20
C LEU A 20 8.00 -11.27 -4.20
N LEU A 21 7.61 -11.85 -3.07
CA LEU A 21 6.82 -11.14 -2.08
C LEU A 21 7.59 -10.03 -1.37
N ASP A 22 8.90 -10.18 -1.17
CA ASP A 22 9.72 -9.12 -0.60
C ASP A 22 9.71 -7.90 -1.53
N ILE A 23 9.85 -8.12 -2.83
CA ILE A 23 9.77 -7.08 -3.86
C ILE A 23 8.37 -6.43 -3.88
N VAL A 24 7.31 -7.22 -3.75
CA VAL A 24 5.93 -6.71 -3.72
C VAL A 24 5.71 -5.82 -2.49
N LEU A 25 6.15 -6.25 -1.31
CA LEU A 25 6.02 -5.48 -0.06
C LEU A 25 6.81 -4.18 -0.11
N GLU A 26 8.08 -4.23 -0.56
CA GLU A 26 8.92 -3.05 -0.76
C GLU A 26 8.31 -2.05 -1.73
N ARG A 27 7.62 -2.52 -2.77
CA ARG A 27 6.98 -1.64 -3.76
C ARG A 27 5.63 -1.09 -3.32
N GLN A 28 4.87 -1.80 -2.50
CA GLN A 28 3.50 -1.41 -2.17
C GLN A 28 3.39 -0.64 -0.86
N LEU A 29 4.09 -1.08 0.20
CA LEU A 29 4.00 -0.46 1.52
C LEU A 29 4.31 1.05 1.49
N PRO A 30 5.34 1.56 0.78
CA PRO A 30 5.63 2.99 0.75
C PRO A 30 4.47 3.88 0.27
N TYR A 31 3.55 3.35 -0.54
CA TYR A 31 2.47 4.12 -1.14
C TYR A 31 1.17 4.05 -0.35
N PHE A 32 0.85 2.90 0.21
CA PHE A 32 -0.48 2.64 0.75
C PHE A 32 -0.52 2.49 2.27
N SER A 33 0.64 2.51 2.94
CA SER A 33 0.69 2.39 4.40
C SER A 33 1.08 3.69 5.11
N ASP A 34 0.30 4.03 6.13
CA ASP A 34 0.73 4.91 7.21
C ASP A 34 1.23 4.05 8.39
N LEU A 35 1.93 4.68 9.34
CA LEU A 35 2.54 3.96 10.47
C LEU A 35 1.48 3.25 11.31
N GLU A 36 0.33 3.90 11.53
CA GLU A 36 -0.80 3.30 12.24
C GLU A 36 -1.36 2.07 11.50
N GLY A 37 -1.37 2.10 10.17
CA GLY A 37 -1.88 1.02 9.33
C GLY A 37 -0.94 -0.17 9.33
N ILE A 38 0.37 0.07 9.29
CA ILE A 38 1.39 -0.98 9.45
C ILE A 38 1.22 -1.65 10.80
N ASP A 39 1.13 -0.87 11.87
CA ASP A 39 0.93 -1.40 13.21
C ASP A 39 -0.38 -2.20 13.32
N GLY A 40 -1.46 -1.68 12.74
CA GLY A 40 -2.76 -2.36 12.69
C GLY A 40 -2.68 -3.71 11.96
N LEU A 41 -2.00 -3.75 10.81
CA LEU A 41 -1.77 -4.98 10.07
C LEU A 41 -0.92 -5.98 10.86
N ILE A 42 0.17 -5.55 11.50
CA ILE A 42 1.02 -6.40 12.33
C ILE A 42 0.21 -7.00 13.48
N ARG A 43 -0.60 -6.19 14.18
CA ARG A 43 -1.49 -6.68 15.25
C ARG A 43 -2.51 -7.68 14.73
N TYR A 44 -3.11 -7.42 13.58
CA TYR A 44 -4.08 -8.32 12.95
C TYR A 44 -3.47 -9.68 12.60
N LEU A 45 -2.22 -9.69 12.10
CA LEU A 45 -1.51 -10.91 11.73
C LEU A 45 -1.04 -11.74 12.93
N GLY A 46 -0.87 -11.15 14.11
CA GLY A 46 -0.45 -11.83 15.33
C GLY A 46 0.90 -12.54 15.16
N ASP A 47 0.94 -13.83 15.50
CA ASP A 47 2.17 -14.65 15.45
C ASP A 47 2.55 -15.13 14.05
N SER A 48 1.89 -14.61 13.00
CA SER A 48 2.21 -14.97 11.62
C SER A 48 3.65 -14.56 11.26
N PRO A 49 4.42 -15.39 10.53
CA PRO A 49 5.73 -14.99 10.02
C PRO A 49 5.67 -13.72 9.14
N TRP A 50 4.51 -13.45 8.51
CA TRP A 50 4.28 -12.25 7.72
C TRP A 50 4.36 -10.96 8.54
N ALA A 51 3.99 -10.99 9.83
CA ALA A 51 4.08 -9.84 10.70
C ALA A 51 5.55 -9.38 10.86
N GLN A 52 6.49 -10.32 10.95
CA GLN A 52 7.92 -10.03 11.07
C GLN A 52 8.48 -9.47 9.76
N LEU A 53 8.11 -10.04 8.62
CA LEU A 53 8.53 -9.55 7.30
C LEU A 53 8.04 -8.12 7.05
N ILE A 54 6.77 -7.83 7.34
CA ILE A 54 6.20 -6.48 7.21
C ILE A 54 6.90 -5.50 8.15
N ALA A 55 7.18 -5.90 9.40
CA ALA A 55 7.92 -5.07 10.34
C ALA A 55 9.34 -4.78 9.86
N MET A 56 10.02 -5.76 9.27
CA MET A 56 11.37 -5.58 8.72
C MET A 56 11.37 -4.60 7.55
N VAL A 57 10.46 -4.75 6.58
CA VAL A 57 10.33 -3.81 5.46
C VAL A 57 9.98 -2.40 5.96
N ALA A 58 9.08 -2.29 6.94
CA ALA A 58 8.70 -0.99 7.50
C ALA A 58 9.84 -0.31 8.27
N ALA A 59 10.70 -1.08 8.93
CA ALA A 59 11.86 -0.58 9.66
C ALA A 59 12.95 -0.01 8.72
N ASP A 60 12.97 -0.44 7.45
CA ASP A 60 13.92 0.07 6.46
C ASP A 60 13.58 1.49 5.97
N PHE A 61 12.37 1.99 6.24
CA PHE A 61 12.00 3.34 5.83
C PHE A 61 12.80 4.42 6.58
N ASN A 62 13.54 5.22 5.83
CA ASN A 62 14.41 6.26 6.35
C ASN A 62 14.61 7.42 5.35
N ALA A 63 15.58 8.30 5.56
CA ALA A 63 15.83 9.44 4.66
C ALA A 63 16.34 8.99 3.28
N ASP A 64 17.08 7.88 3.20
CA ASP A 64 17.63 7.31 1.97
C ASP A 64 16.61 6.38 1.28
N ASN A 65 15.71 5.75 2.06
CA ASN A 65 14.56 4.98 1.57
C ASN A 65 13.22 5.57 2.08
N PRO A 66 12.79 6.74 1.58
CA PRO A 66 11.60 7.39 2.10
C PRO A 66 10.32 6.70 1.62
N ARG A 67 9.31 6.68 2.49
CA ARG A 67 7.94 6.38 2.07
C ARG A 67 7.45 7.39 1.02
N ARG A 68 6.52 6.96 0.17
CA ARG A 68 5.94 7.74 -0.93
C ARG A 68 4.42 7.69 -0.90
N PRO A 69 3.79 8.07 0.23
CA PRO A 69 2.38 7.81 0.45
C PRO A 69 1.52 8.48 -0.63
N PHE A 70 0.58 7.72 -1.19
CA PHE A 70 -0.36 8.19 -2.21
C PHE A 70 -1.15 9.43 -1.74
N ALA A 71 -1.41 9.52 -0.44
CA ALA A 71 -2.04 10.69 0.19
C ALA A 71 -1.31 12.01 -0.08
N LEU A 72 0.01 11.99 -0.29
CA LEU A 72 0.82 13.18 -0.54
C LEU A 72 1.00 13.51 -2.03
N TRP A 73 0.46 12.70 -2.94
CA TRP A 73 0.56 12.97 -4.38
C TRP A 73 -0.20 14.25 -4.73
N GLN A 74 0.42 15.09 -5.58
CA GLN A 74 -0.18 16.33 -6.04
C GLN A 74 -1.07 16.07 -7.26
N ASP A 75 -1.96 17.02 -7.59
CA ASP A 75 -2.82 16.97 -8.79
C ASP A 75 -3.77 15.77 -8.88
N ILE A 76 -4.14 15.20 -7.73
CA ILE A 76 -5.17 14.16 -7.62
C ILE A 76 -6.42 14.77 -7.02
N GLU A 77 -7.58 14.47 -7.63
CA GLU A 77 -8.88 14.93 -7.14
C GLU A 77 -9.10 14.48 -5.67
N PRO A 78 -9.47 15.39 -4.75
CA PRO A 78 -9.57 15.09 -3.32
C PRO A 78 -10.43 13.89 -2.95
N ASP A 79 -11.56 13.68 -3.60
CA ASP A 79 -12.50 12.61 -3.30
C ASP A 79 -11.99 11.26 -3.81
N PHE A 80 -11.38 11.22 -4.99
CA PHE A 80 -10.68 10.05 -5.50
C PHE A 80 -9.53 9.68 -4.57
N LYS A 81 -8.77 10.67 -4.10
CA LYS A 81 -7.66 10.44 -3.17
C LYS A 81 -8.14 9.83 -1.86
N ASP A 82 -9.19 10.38 -1.26
CA ASP A 82 -9.79 9.82 -0.03
C ASP A 82 -10.24 8.38 -0.24
N LEU A 83 -10.95 8.11 -1.34
CA LEU A 83 -11.41 6.77 -1.69
C LEU A 83 -10.26 5.78 -1.77
N ILE A 84 -9.21 6.09 -2.54
CA ILE A 84 -8.07 5.18 -2.75
C ILE A 84 -7.31 4.95 -1.45
N VAL A 85 -7.04 6.00 -0.66
CA VAL A 85 -6.34 5.85 0.64
C VAL A 85 -7.10 4.89 1.56
N ARG A 86 -8.43 5.02 1.63
CA ARG A 86 -9.25 4.19 2.52
C ARG A 86 -9.50 2.78 1.98
N MET A 87 -9.58 2.60 0.66
CA MET A 87 -9.66 1.28 0.02
C MET A 87 -8.35 0.51 0.12
N MET A 88 -7.22 1.21 0.03
CA MET A 88 -5.89 0.60 0.03
C MET A 88 -5.26 0.55 1.44
N SER A 89 -6.00 0.90 2.49
CA SER A 89 -5.54 0.74 3.87
C SER A 89 -5.03 -0.68 4.10
N VAL A 90 -3.79 -0.78 4.57
CA VAL A 90 -3.15 -2.07 4.87
C VAL A 90 -3.72 -2.71 6.15
N ASP A 91 -4.19 -1.89 7.09
CA ASP A 91 -4.95 -2.36 8.26
C ASP A 91 -6.36 -2.79 7.81
N PRO A 92 -6.70 -4.09 7.93
CA PRO A 92 -8.01 -4.60 7.52
C PRO A 92 -9.19 -3.98 8.28
N THR A 93 -8.98 -3.48 9.49
CA THR A 93 -10.03 -2.89 10.33
C THR A 93 -10.36 -1.46 9.93
N ARG A 94 -9.45 -0.78 9.22
CA ARG A 94 -9.59 0.58 8.69
C ARG A 94 -9.96 0.60 7.20
N ARG A 95 -9.89 -0.54 6.52
CA ARG A 95 -10.16 -0.66 5.08
C ARG A 95 -11.65 -0.54 4.80
N LEU A 96 -12.00 0.32 3.84
CA LEU A 96 -13.38 0.44 3.36
C LEU A 96 -13.94 -0.90 2.90
N ILE A 97 -15.17 -1.21 3.32
CA ILE A 97 -15.93 -2.32 2.73
C ILE A 97 -16.60 -1.86 1.43
N ALA A 98 -16.94 -2.81 0.57
CA ALA A 98 -17.52 -2.53 -0.75
C ALA A 98 -18.74 -1.60 -0.69
N LYS A 99 -19.64 -1.80 0.28
CA LYS A 99 -20.82 -0.95 0.48
C LYS A 99 -20.46 0.51 0.74
N GLU A 100 -19.47 0.76 1.58
CA GLU A 100 -19.03 2.10 1.94
C GLU A 100 -18.25 2.77 0.79
N ALA A 101 -17.44 1.99 0.06
CA ALA A 101 -16.77 2.46 -1.14
C ALA A 101 -17.79 2.89 -2.22
N LEU A 102 -18.84 2.10 -2.46
CA LEU A 102 -19.91 2.46 -3.40
C LEU A 102 -20.72 3.70 -2.96
N ALA A 103 -20.80 3.97 -1.66
CA ALA A 103 -21.47 5.16 -1.12
C ALA A 103 -20.54 6.39 -1.05
N HIS A 104 -19.30 6.27 -1.53
CA HIS A 104 -18.33 7.36 -1.47
C HIS A 104 -18.67 8.48 -2.45
N LYS A 105 -18.42 9.74 -2.04
CA LYS A 105 -18.67 10.97 -2.83
C LYS A 105 -18.04 10.96 -4.23
N TRP A 106 -16.92 10.26 -4.39
CA TRP A 106 -16.30 10.04 -5.71
C TRP A 106 -17.27 9.44 -6.75
N PHE A 107 -18.24 8.63 -6.32
CA PHE A 107 -19.20 7.98 -7.21
C PHE A 107 -20.55 8.71 -7.31
N THR A 108 -20.75 9.87 -6.68
CA THR A 108 -22.08 10.53 -6.67
C THR A 108 -22.53 11.03 -8.04
N ASP A 109 -21.57 11.31 -8.92
CA ASP A 109 -21.83 11.82 -10.27
C ASP A 109 -21.75 10.71 -11.35
N VAL A 110 -21.63 9.45 -10.92
CA VAL A 110 -21.68 8.29 -11.83
C VAL A 110 -23.14 7.89 -12.03
N PRO A 111 -23.70 8.06 -13.25
CA PRO A 111 -25.11 7.77 -13.53
C PRO A 111 -25.47 6.28 -13.42
#